data_AF-A0A1I5PRU6-F1
#
_entry.id   AF-A0A1I5PRU6-F1
#
_cell.length_a   1.000
_cell.length_b   1.000
_cell.length_c   1.000
_cell.angle_alpha   90.00
_cell.angle_beta   90.00
_cell.angle_gamma   90.00
#
_symmetry.space_group_name_H-M   'P 1'
#
loop_
_entity.id
_entity.type
_entity.pdbx_description
1 polymer ?
#
loop_
_entity_poly.entity_id
_entity_poly.type
_entity_poly.pdbx_seq_one_letter_code
_entity_poly.pdbx_strand_id
1 'polypeptide(L)'
;MIRASFEAGGVPFDDCHVEDRGDGAIVVLPPGVPVARLLHPIVDDLCAEIRAHNRASSPSTSMQLRVAVHSGPVYQDEHGLLGAAVVHVFRLLDAREVKERLAGSDASAILVVSDRVHEEVVAQGWGNVAPRAYTAIMVGNKETTARAWVRLPDETPDRDPLEPNAEQRSSSTGWERHAVVDHDRLFGVDALIDTVTAAVMSPSANWIVSLFGDGGIGKTTMAYEATARCAAAGGFTKVAWASATNISLSMLDRADAARGTAYWLDLIRDIAAQFGIELGMSRALWERDLAHGVATMPADERALTVIDNLESTEDAEGILSRLEGLGLIRPHKVIVTTRWSVQRDPMAITEFLLSGLRPEDALAFVRHLGSADPDLREADREVLAPVLTVTEGNPFLIKLVIRQYLATRRSLDRVMADLTGLGAGDTGPGLGRRVREHLYVRSLAQFADRCGEEVAASLMGAFCVKDRGTSFGYEELMTISGIADPALFEQALEFACRLALVRSSDFNRAYSIHSLLHEFTCRS
;
A
#
# COMPACT_ATOMS: atom_id res chain seq x y z
N MET A 1 35.06 -3.26 -7.99
CA MET A 1 33.80 -4.02 -8.13
C MET A 1 32.78 -3.53 -7.11
N ILE A 2 32.94 -3.78 -5.80
CA ILE A 2 31.96 -3.35 -4.77
C ILE A 2 31.60 -1.85 -4.84
N ARG A 3 32.59 -0.94 -4.73
CA ARG A 3 32.36 0.51 -4.82
C ARG A 3 31.59 0.92 -6.08
N ALA A 4 32.02 0.41 -7.24
CA ALA A 4 31.40 0.72 -8.53
C ALA A 4 29.95 0.25 -8.60
N SER A 5 29.62 -0.93 -8.06
CA SER A 5 28.24 -1.43 -8.01
C SER A 5 27.33 -0.59 -7.11
N PHE A 6 27.85 -0.05 -6.00
CA PHE A 6 27.09 0.86 -5.13
C PHE A 6 26.83 2.21 -5.80
N GLU A 7 27.86 2.81 -6.41
CA GLU A 7 27.73 4.07 -7.15
C GLU A 7 26.74 3.95 -8.32
N ALA A 8 26.81 2.86 -9.09
CA ALA A 8 25.85 2.56 -10.16
C ALA A 8 24.41 2.36 -9.63
N GLY A 9 24.27 1.79 -8.43
CA GLY A 9 22.99 1.63 -7.74
C GLY A 9 22.42 2.88 -7.09
N GLY A 10 23.07 4.04 -7.27
CA GLY A 10 22.63 5.33 -6.73
C GLY A 10 22.84 5.46 -5.21
N VAL A 11 23.74 4.66 -4.63
CA VAL A 11 24.13 4.75 -3.23
C VAL A 11 25.59 5.23 -3.18
N PRO A 12 25.86 6.48 -2.74
CA PRO A 12 27.23 6.97 -2.61
C PRO A 12 28.00 6.06 -1.66
N PHE A 13 29.05 5.40 -2.16
CA PHE A 13 29.80 4.41 -1.38
C PHE A 13 30.53 5.06 -0.20
N ASP A 14 30.88 6.34 -0.31
CA ASP A 14 31.50 7.13 0.76
C ASP A 14 30.54 7.51 1.89
N ASP A 15 29.22 7.42 1.66
CA ASP A 15 28.18 7.60 2.69
C ASP A 15 27.87 6.30 3.44
N CYS A 16 28.42 5.17 2.98
CA CYS A 16 28.28 3.89 3.65
C CYS A 16 29.38 3.70 4.70
N HIS A 17 29.05 3.06 5.82
CA HIS A 17 30.08 2.57 6.73
C HIS A 17 30.63 1.25 6.20
N VAL A 18 31.95 1.18 6.00
CA VAL A 18 32.63 0.03 5.40
C VAL A 18 33.76 -0.43 6.30
N GLU A 19 33.78 -1.71 6.65
CA GLU A 19 34.92 -2.33 7.34
C GLU A 19 35.54 -3.41 6.45
N ASP A 20 36.81 -3.21 6.12
CA ASP A 20 37.64 -4.20 5.42
C ASP A 20 38.03 -5.33 6.38
N ARG A 21 37.86 -6.58 5.93
CA ARG A 21 38.15 -7.81 6.70
C ARG A 21 39.20 -8.69 6.01
N GLY A 22 39.89 -8.17 4.99
CA GLY A 22 40.97 -8.86 4.27
C GLY A 22 40.47 -9.69 3.10
N ASP A 23 39.65 -10.71 3.35
CA ASP A 23 39.04 -11.56 2.31
C ASP A 23 37.55 -11.23 2.04
N GLY A 24 37.06 -10.16 2.67
CA GLY A 24 35.69 -9.66 2.51
C GLY A 24 35.51 -8.27 3.12
N ALA A 25 34.29 -7.77 3.06
CA ALA A 25 33.91 -6.49 3.67
C ALA A 25 32.49 -6.59 4.25
N ILE A 26 32.23 -5.81 5.29
CA ILE A 26 30.87 -5.49 5.74
C ILE A 26 30.56 -4.05 5.37
N VAL A 27 29.38 -3.84 4.78
CA VAL A 27 28.90 -2.54 4.35
C VAL A 27 27.56 -2.26 5.02
N VAL A 28 27.46 -1.15 5.73
CA VAL A 28 26.22 -0.66 6.35
C VAL A 28 25.77 0.59 5.59
N LEU A 29 24.53 0.54 5.10
CA LEU A 29 23.91 1.61 4.34
C LEU A 29 23.56 2.79 5.26
N PRO A 30 23.61 4.04 4.74
CA PRO A 30 23.10 5.18 5.47
C PRO A 30 21.59 5.04 5.70
N PRO A 31 21.05 5.64 6.79
CA PRO A 31 19.62 5.65 7.06
C PRO A 31 18.81 6.18 5.86
N GLY A 32 17.70 5.53 5.54
CA GLY A 32 16.80 5.93 4.45
C GLY A 32 17.10 5.30 3.09
N VAL A 33 18.20 4.56 2.93
CA VAL A 33 18.43 3.76 1.72
C VAL A 33 17.64 2.45 1.80
N PRO A 34 16.72 2.17 0.86
CA PRO A 34 15.94 0.93 0.90
C PRO A 34 16.82 -0.31 0.70
N VAL A 35 16.63 -1.34 1.53
CA VAL A 35 17.32 -2.64 1.40
C VAL A 35 17.10 -3.28 0.01
N ALA A 36 15.97 -2.99 -0.64
CA ALA A 36 15.70 -3.40 -2.02
C ALA A 36 16.80 -2.96 -3.01
N ARG A 37 17.38 -1.76 -2.82
CA ARG A 37 18.48 -1.24 -3.66
C ARG A 37 19.75 -2.08 -3.55
N LEU A 38 19.99 -2.65 -2.37
CA LEU A 38 21.11 -3.56 -2.14
C LEU A 38 20.93 -4.86 -2.91
N LEU A 39 19.71 -5.43 -2.90
CA LEU A 39 19.40 -6.65 -3.65
C LEU A 39 19.41 -6.40 -5.16
N HIS A 40 18.81 -5.30 -5.61
CA HIS A 40 18.81 -4.85 -7.00
C HIS A 40 18.81 -3.31 -7.11
N PRO A 41 19.75 -2.70 -7.85
CA PRO A 41 20.68 -3.36 -8.77
C PRO A 41 22.03 -3.78 -8.16
N ILE A 42 22.37 -3.33 -6.93
CA ILE A 42 23.76 -3.37 -6.43
C ILE A 42 24.38 -4.78 -6.41
N VAL A 43 23.72 -5.75 -5.77
CA VAL A 43 24.23 -7.12 -5.69
C VAL A 43 24.16 -7.84 -7.03
N ASP A 44 23.14 -7.57 -7.84
CA ASP A 44 23.03 -8.13 -9.20
C ASP A 44 24.22 -7.69 -10.08
N ASP A 45 24.55 -6.38 -10.06
CA ASP A 45 25.67 -5.82 -10.80
C ASP A 45 27.01 -6.36 -10.29
N LEU A 46 27.17 -6.47 -8.96
CA LEU A 46 28.37 -7.07 -8.37
C LEU A 46 28.55 -8.53 -8.82
N CYS A 47 27.48 -9.31 -8.84
CA CYS A 47 27.53 -10.71 -9.30
C CYS A 47 27.84 -10.78 -10.81
N ALA A 48 27.30 -9.87 -11.62
CA ALA A 48 27.58 -9.79 -13.04
C ALA A 48 29.06 -9.45 -13.34
N GLU A 49 29.66 -8.55 -12.56
CA GLU A 49 31.08 -8.18 -12.65
C GLU A 49 31.99 -9.36 -12.27
N ILE A 50 31.67 -10.10 -11.20
CA ILE A 50 32.42 -11.31 -10.83
C ILE A 50 32.34 -12.37 -11.91
N ARG A 51 31.16 -12.58 -12.51
CA ARG A 51 30.97 -13.50 -13.64
C ARG A 51 31.79 -13.07 -14.86
N ALA A 52 31.82 -11.78 -15.17
CA ALA A 52 32.64 -11.24 -16.26
C ALA A 52 34.13 -11.47 -16.00
N HIS A 53 34.59 -11.23 -14.77
CA HIS A 53 35.96 -11.49 -14.35
C HIS A 53 36.33 -12.97 -14.47
N ASN A 54 35.49 -13.88 -13.96
CA ASN A 54 35.76 -15.32 -14.01
C ASN A 54 35.86 -15.85 -15.44
N ARG A 55 35.07 -15.32 -16.38
CA ARG A 55 35.15 -15.69 -17.81
C ARG A 55 36.46 -15.26 -18.49
N ALA A 56 37.10 -14.20 -17.99
CA ALA A 56 38.36 -13.68 -18.50
C ALA A 56 39.59 -14.23 -17.74
N SER A 57 39.37 -15.02 -16.69
CA SER A 57 40.38 -15.51 -15.75
C SER A 57 40.77 -16.97 -16.00
N SER A 58 41.95 -17.38 -15.52
CA SER A 58 42.30 -18.80 -15.47
C SER A 58 41.61 -19.47 -14.27
N PRO A 59 41.53 -20.82 -14.23
CA PRO A 59 40.94 -21.52 -13.08
C PRO A 59 41.61 -21.20 -11.73
N SER A 60 42.88 -20.77 -11.73
CA SER A 60 43.60 -20.37 -10.52
C SER A 60 43.31 -18.94 -10.07
N THR A 61 42.64 -18.12 -10.90
CA THR A 61 42.28 -16.73 -10.60
C THR A 61 40.77 -16.48 -10.60
N SER A 62 39.95 -17.50 -10.89
CA SER A 62 38.50 -17.44 -10.71
C SER A 62 38.13 -17.40 -9.23
N MET A 63 37.11 -16.62 -8.88
CA MET A 63 36.65 -16.46 -7.50
C MET A 63 35.15 -16.72 -7.38
N GLN A 64 34.74 -17.29 -6.25
CA GLN A 64 33.33 -17.44 -5.89
C GLN A 64 32.98 -16.47 -4.76
N LEU A 65 31.93 -15.67 -4.96
CA LEU A 65 31.50 -14.65 -4.00
C LEU A 65 30.32 -15.15 -3.15
N ARG A 66 30.40 -14.94 -1.83
CA ARG A 66 29.25 -15.11 -0.93
C ARG A 66 28.80 -13.74 -0.46
N VAL A 67 27.49 -13.46 -0.57
CA VAL A 67 26.88 -12.21 -0.13
C VAL A 67 25.75 -12.54 0.84
N ALA A 68 25.72 -11.89 1.99
CA ALA A 68 24.64 -12.02 2.96
C ALA A 68 24.00 -10.65 3.24
N VAL A 69 22.67 -10.58 3.26
CA VAL A 69 21.92 -9.35 3.52
C VAL A 69 20.93 -9.56 4.65
N HIS A 70 20.94 -8.64 5.60
CA HIS A 70 20.04 -8.59 6.73
C HIS A 70 19.68 -7.13 7.07
N SER A 71 18.54 -6.93 7.73
CA SER A 71 18.05 -5.65 8.22
C SER A 71 17.75 -5.74 9.71
N GLY A 72 18.29 -4.80 10.49
CA GLY A 72 18.10 -4.73 11.93
C GLY A 72 19.00 -3.68 12.57
N PRO A 73 18.86 -3.44 13.89
CA PRO A 73 19.62 -2.42 14.59
C PRO A 73 21.11 -2.78 14.61
N VAL A 74 21.94 -1.78 14.25
CA VAL A 74 23.39 -1.84 14.25
C VAL A 74 23.92 -0.67 15.08
N TYR A 75 24.86 -0.96 15.97
CA TYR A 75 25.55 0.02 16.81
C TYR A 75 27.00 0.11 16.36
N GLN A 76 27.62 1.26 16.55
CA GLN A 76 29.03 1.49 16.24
C GLN A 76 29.75 2.01 17.49
N ASP A 77 30.91 1.45 17.79
CA ASP A 77 31.82 1.94 18.84
C ASP A 77 33.26 2.10 18.31
N GLU A 78 34.21 2.38 19.22
CA GLU A 78 35.64 2.54 18.89
C GLU A 78 36.30 1.25 18.34
N HIS A 79 35.63 0.11 18.42
CA HIS A 79 36.12 -1.21 18.01
C HIS A 79 35.39 -1.80 16.79
N GLY A 80 34.35 -1.13 16.28
CA GLY A 80 33.65 -1.45 15.03
C GLY A 80 32.15 -1.65 15.19
N LEU A 81 31.54 -2.39 14.25
CA LEU A 81 30.11 -2.69 14.25
C LEU A 81 29.72 -3.73 15.31
N LEU A 82 28.68 -3.43 16.08
CA LEU A 82 28.09 -4.28 17.12
C LEU A 82 26.57 -4.44 16.91
N GLY A 83 26.02 -5.53 17.43
CA GLY A 83 24.58 -5.76 17.48
C GLY A 83 24.15 -7.13 16.95
N ALA A 84 22.94 -7.54 17.32
CA ALA A 84 22.38 -8.82 16.92
C ALA A 84 22.28 -8.98 15.39
N ALA A 85 22.01 -7.89 14.67
CA ALA A 85 21.95 -7.89 13.21
C ALA A 85 23.31 -8.21 12.56
N VAL A 86 24.39 -7.65 13.10
CA VAL A 86 25.78 -7.89 12.63
C VAL A 86 26.16 -9.35 12.87
N VAL A 87 25.92 -9.85 14.08
CA VAL A 87 26.17 -11.26 14.42
C VAL A 87 25.35 -12.20 13.53
N HIS A 88 24.09 -11.86 13.28
CA HIS A 88 23.20 -12.68 12.47
C HIS A 88 23.65 -12.74 11.00
N VAL A 89 23.98 -11.60 10.37
CA VAL A 89 24.40 -11.60 8.95
C VAL A 89 25.71 -12.36 8.73
N PHE A 90 26.67 -12.28 9.67
CA PHE A 90 27.88 -13.12 9.62
C PHE A 90 27.56 -14.60 9.77
N ARG A 91 26.64 -14.96 10.68
CA ARG A 91 26.18 -16.35 10.83
C ARG A 91 25.54 -16.89 9.56
N LEU A 92 24.78 -16.08 8.81
CA LEU A 92 24.23 -16.46 7.52
C LEU A 92 25.32 -16.64 6.46
N LEU A 93 26.27 -15.70 6.39
CA LEU A 93 27.39 -15.73 5.43
C LEU A 93 28.31 -16.95 5.63
N ASP A 94 28.52 -17.35 6.89
CA ASP A 94 29.39 -18.45 7.28
C ASP A 94 28.68 -19.81 7.45
N ALA A 95 27.36 -19.86 7.25
CA ALA A 95 26.59 -21.09 7.35
C ALA A 95 27.15 -22.19 6.43
N ARG A 96 27.28 -23.40 6.97
CA ARG A 96 27.85 -24.54 6.24
C ARG A 96 26.99 -24.86 5.01
N GLU A 97 25.68 -24.77 5.16
CA GLU A 97 24.69 -25.04 4.11
C GLU A 97 24.86 -24.07 2.92
N VAL A 98 25.21 -22.81 3.19
CA VAL A 98 25.50 -21.80 2.15
C VAL A 98 26.81 -22.12 1.43
N LYS A 99 27.86 -22.49 2.18
CA LYS A 99 29.16 -22.87 1.62
C LYS A 99 29.06 -24.12 0.74
N GLU A 100 28.37 -25.15 1.22
CA GLU A 100 28.13 -26.40 0.48
C GLU A 100 27.28 -26.14 -0.78
N ARG A 101 26.25 -25.29 -0.70
CA ARG A 101 25.39 -24.95 -1.85
C ARG A 101 26.14 -24.23 -2.97
N LEU A 102 27.06 -23.33 -2.64
CA LEU A 102 27.90 -22.65 -3.64
C LEU A 102 29.01 -23.55 -4.19
N ALA A 103 29.65 -24.36 -3.35
CA ALA A 103 30.69 -25.29 -3.79
C ALA A 103 30.15 -26.41 -4.69
N GLY A 104 28.87 -26.76 -4.51
CA GLY A 104 28.16 -27.75 -5.31
C GLY A 104 27.53 -27.21 -6.59
N SER A 105 27.65 -25.91 -6.89
CA SER A 105 27.13 -25.30 -8.12
C SER A 105 28.24 -24.70 -8.99
N ASP A 106 27.94 -24.50 -10.28
CA ASP A 106 28.82 -23.78 -11.21
C ASP A 106 28.68 -22.25 -11.08
N ALA A 107 27.98 -21.77 -10.05
CA ALA A 107 27.75 -20.36 -9.83
C ALA A 107 29.01 -19.64 -9.33
N SER A 108 29.23 -18.44 -9.85
CA SER A 108 30.25 -17.49 -9.42
C SER A 108 29.84 -16.74 -8.14
N ALA A 109 28.57 -16.75 -7.76
CA ALA A 109 28.10 -16.13 -6.53
C ALA A 109 26.86 -16.81 -5.92
N ILE A 110 26.72 -16.68 -4.60
CA ILE A 110 25.48 -16.97 -3.88
C ILE A 110 25.08 -15.75 -3.05
N LEU A 111 23.81 -15.38 -3.14
CA LEU A 111 23.18 -14.37 -2.31
C LEU A 111 22.31 -15.06 -1.26
N VAL A 112 22.56 -14.76 0.00
CA VAL A 112 21.77 -15.20 1.15
C VAL A 112 21.06 -13.99 1.73
N VAL A 113 19.77 -14.08 1.95
CA VAL A 113 19.03 -13.09 2.71
C VAL A 113 18.43 -13.72 3.94
N SER A 114 18.41 -12.98 5.05
CA SER A 114 17.66 -13.41 6.24
C SER A 114 16.18 -13.59 5.93
N ASP A 115 15.48 -14.41 6.71
CA ASP A 115 14.03 -14.61 6.59
C ASP A 115 13.26 -13.28 6.57
N ARG A 116 13.66 -12.38 7.46
CA ARG A 116 13.15 -11.02 7.56
C ARG A 116 13.29 -10.24 6.24
N VAL A 117 14.48 -10.18 5.66
CA VAL A 117 14.70 -9.50 4.37
C VAL A 117 13.95 -10.20 3.23
N HIS A 118 13.78 -11.51 3.29
CA HIS A 118 12.97 -12.21 2.30
C HIS A 118 11.49 -11.82 2.39
N GLU A 119 10.87 -11.91 3.58
CA GLU A 119 9.47 -11.53 3.81
C GLU A 119 9.23 -10.03 3.59
N GLU A 120 10.25 -9.21 3.85
CA GLU A 120 10.18 -7.76 3.74
C GLU A 120 10.35 -7.24 2.32
N VAL A 121 11.25 -7.83 1.55
CA VAL A 121 11.73 -7.24 0.30
C VAL A 121 11.56 -8.22 -0.86
N VAL A 122 12.06 -9.46 -0.71
CA VAL A 122 12.10 -10.43 -1.80
C VAL A 122 10.72 -10.96 -2.17
N ALA A 123 9.92 -11.42 -1.19
CA ALA A 123 8.60 -12.00 -1.41
C ALA A 123 7.62 -10.99 -2.02
N GLN A 124 7.82 -9.70 -1.77
CA GLN A 124 7.00 -8.59 -2.26
C GLN A 124 7.42 -8.10 -3.65
N GLY A 125 8.55 -8.58 -4.19
CA GLY A 125 9.10 -8.15 -5.48
C GLY A 125 9.56 -6.68 -5.50
N TRP A 126 9.87 -6.11 -4.33
CA TRP A 126 10.27 -4.70 -4.22
C TRP A 126 11.60 -4.45 -4.93
N GLY A 127 11.69 -3.32 -5.65
CA GLY A 127 12.91 -2.93 -6.36
C GLY A 127 13.31 -3.86 -7.49
N ASN A 128 12.36 -4.50 -8.18
CA ASN A 128 12.59 -5.47 -9.27
C ASN A 128 13.31 -6.77 -8.86
N VAL A 129 13.28 -7.12 -7.57
CA VAL A 129 13.80 -8.41 -7.08
C VAL A 129 12.84 -9.53 -7.46
N ALA A 130 13.32 -10.60 -8.11
CA ALA A 130 12.48 -11.73 -8.52
C ALA A 130 12.27 -12.73 -7.35
N PRO A 131 11.06 -12.86 -6.78
CA PRO A 131 10.83 -13.69 -5.59
C PRO A 131 11.13 -15.17 -5.84
N ARG A 132 10.76 -15.67 -7.03
CA ARG A 132 10.93 -17.07 -7.44
C ARG A 132 12.39 -17.49 -7.64
N ALA A 133 13.33 -16.54 -7.62
CA ALA A 133 14.76 -16.83 -7.71
C ALA A 133 15.38 -17.22 -6.37
N TYR A 134 14.61 -17.13 -5.26
CA TYR A 134 15.08 -17.44 -3.91
C TYR A 134 14.47 -18.75 -3.41
N THR A 135 15.30 -19.61 -2.84
CA THR A 135 14.89 -20.88 -2.23
C THR A 135 15.20 -20.86 -0.73
N ALA A 136 14.24 -21.27 0.09
CA ALA A 136 14.43 -21.36 1.53
C ALA A 136 15.46 -22.44 1.89
N ILE A 137 16.34 -22.12 2.85
CA ILE A 137 17.25 -23.05 3.51
C ILE A 137 17.15 -22.86 5.02
N MET A 138 17.41 -23.92 5.78
CA MET A 138 17.59 -23.83 7.22
C MET A 138 19.09 -23.80 7.50
N VAL A 139 19.57 -22.73 8.14
CA VAL A 139 20.97 -22.61 8.57
C VAL A 139 21.09 -22.95 10.05
N GLY A 140 22.01 -23.85 10.37
CA GLY A 140 22.22 -24.34 11.73
C GLY A 140 23.54 -23.86 12.34
N ASN A 141 23.48 -23.29 13.55
CA ASN A 141 24.63 -23.02 14.41
C ASN A 141 24.55 -23.88 15.68
N LYS A 142 25.64 -23.98 16.46
CA LYS A 142 25.67 -24.74 17.73
C LYS A 142 24.63 -24.30 18.76
N GLU A 143 24.04 -23.11 18.62
CA GLU A 143 23.11 -22.52 19.59
C GLU A 143 21.70 -22.27 19.04
N THR A 144 21.51 -22.17 17.72
CA THR A 144 20.24 -21.73 17.11
C THR A 144 20.09 -22.24 15.68
N THR A 145 18.84 -22.40 15.22
CA THR A 145 18.49 -22.69 13.82
C THR A 145 17.70 -21.50 13.27
N ALA A 146 18.08 -20.98 12.11
CA ALA A 146 17.40 -19.86 11.46
C ALA A 146 17.01 -20.22 10.03
N ARG A 147 15.85 -19.71 9.58
CA ARG A 147 15.46 -19.78 8.18
C ARG A 147 16.16 -18.66 7.41
N ALA A 148 16.68 -18.98 6.23
CA ALA A 148 17.30 -18.03 5.31
C ALA A 148 16.89 -18.38 3.89
N TRP A 149 17.11 -17.46 2.95
CA TRP A 149 16.73 -17.65 1.56
C TRP A 149 17.93 -17.40 0.66
N VAL A 150 18.21 -18.35 -0.23
CA VAL A 150 19.35 -18.29 -1.12
C VAL A 150 18.93 -18.15 -2.56
N ARG A 151 19.67 -17.30 -3.28
CA ARG A 151 19.60 -17.15 -4.73
C ARG A 151 20.99 -17.39 -5.30
N LEU A 152 21.05 -18.19 -6.36
CA LEU A 152 22.23 -18.36 -7.20
C LEU A 152 21.99 -17.51 -8.46
N PRO A 153 22.55 -16.29 -8.57
CA PRO A 153 22.22 -15.38 -9.68
C PRO A 153 22.60 -15.89 -11.07
N ASP A 154 23.38 -16.97 -11.13
CA ASP A 154 23.84 -17.63 -12.35
C ASP A 154 22.96 -18.82 -12.78
N GLU A 155 22.08 -19.31 -11.90
CA GLU A 155 21.16 -20.40 -12.21
C GLU A 155 19.81 -19.80 -12.64
N THR A 156 19.33 -20.16 -13.83
CA THR A 156 17.95 -19.88 -14.24
C THR A 156 17.03 -20.91 -13.58
N PRO A 157 15.93 -20.51 -12.92
CA PRO A 157 15.04 -21.48 -12.28
C PRO A 157 14.42 -22.39 -13.34
N ASP A 158 14.65 -23.69 -13.19
CA ASP A 158 14.19 -24.75 -14.08
C ASP A 158 12.66 -24.76 -14.17
N ARG A 159 12.12 -24.82 -15.40
CA ARG A 159 10.68 -24.89 -15.67
C ARG A 159 10.25 -26.34 -15.54
N ASP A 160 9.55 -26.70 -14.46
CA ASP A 160 8.89 -28.01 -14.35
C ASP A 160 7.41 -27.93 -14.83
N PRO A 161 6.86 -29.02 -15.41
CA PRO A 161 5.93 -28.95 -16.53
C PRO A 161 4.58 -29.57 -16.14
N LEU A 162 3.62 -28.74 -15.76
CA LEU A 162 2.21 -29.14 -15.78
C LEU A 162 1.36 -27.91 -16.14
N GLU A 163 1.24 -27.68 -17.45
CA GLU A 163 0.03 -27.12 -18.03
C GLU A 163 -0.34 -27.91 -19.28
N PRO A 164 -1.63 -28.21 -19.42
CA PRO A 164 -2.30 -27.90 -20.65
C PRO A 164 -3.48 -26.97 -20.34
N ASN A 165 -3.29 -25.66 -20.49
CA ASN A 165 -3.90 -24.89 -21.57
C ASN A 165 -3.53 -23.39 -21.43
N ALA A 166 -2.30 -23.02 -21.78
CA ALA A 166 -1.86 -21.63 -21.90
C ALA A 166 -2.35 -20.99 -23.21
N GLU A 167 -3.67 -20.84 -23.34
CA GLU A 167 -4.29 -19.84 -24.22
C GLU A 167 -5.27 -18.99 -23.42
N GLN A 168 -4.82 -18.44 -22.29
CA GLN A 168 -5.42 -17.23 -21.74
C GLN A 168 -4.32 -16.32 -21.19
N ARG A 169 -4.03 -15.28 -21.99
CA ARG A 169 -3.23 -14.13 -21.60
C ARG A 169 -3.89 -13.47 -20.39
N SER A 170 -3.22 -13.42 -19.23
CA SER A 170 -3.52 -12.42 -18.20
C SER A 170 -2.30 -11.52 -18.00
N SER A 171 -2.38 -10.35 -18.61
CA SER A 171 -1.57 -9.17 -18.31
C SER A 171 -1.87 -8.68 -16.89
N SER A 172 -0.99 -8.94 -15.91
CA SER A 172 -1.04 -8.21 -14.64
C SER A 172 -0.27 -6.89 -14.81
N THR A 173 -1.00 -5.79 -14.94
CA THR A 173 -0.50 -4.44 -15.23
C THR A 173 0.08 -3.71 -14.01
N GLY A 174 0.12 -4.32 -12.82
CA GLY A 174 0.86 -3.83 -11.65
C GLY A 174 0.28 -2.58 -10.98
N TRP A 175 -0.85 -2.06 -11.45
CA TRP A 175 -1.57 -0.92 -10.85
C TRP A 175 -2.27 -1.32 -9.55
N GLU A 176 -2.51 -2.61 -9.33
CA GLU A 176 -3.23 -3.14 -8.17
C GLU A 176 -2.56 -2.74 -6.85
N ARG A 177 -1.23 -2.58 -6.85
CA ARG A 177 -0.43 -2.14 -5.69
C ARG A 177 -0.61 -0.66 -5.33
N HIS A 178 -1.16 0.15 -6.24
CA HIS A 178 -1.39 1.58 -6.03
C HIS A 178 -2.78 1.87 -5.45
N ALA A 179 -3.66 0.86 -5.40
CA ALA A 179 -4.99 0.96 -4.80
C ALA A 179 -4.98 0.46 -3.35
N VAL A 180 -5.41 1.29 -2.40
CA VAL A 180 -5.54 0.89 -0.98
C VAL A 180 -6.94 0.34 -0.75
N VAL A 181 -7.12 -0.97 -0.93
CA VAL A 181 -8.40 -1.64 -0.72
C VAL A 181 -8.25 -2.77 0.30
N ASP A 182 -9.02 -2.70 1.38
CA ASP A 182 -9.05 -3.68 2.47
C ASP A 182 -10.44 -4.36 2.49
N HIS A 183 -10.66 -5.28 1.55
CA HIS A 183 -11.78 -6.22 1.58
C HIS A 183 -11.31 -7.62 1.21
N ASP A 184 -11.79 -8.61 1.95
CA ASP A 184 -11.63 -10.03 1.66
C ASP A 184 -12.83 -10.60 0.88
N ARG A 185 -13.98 -9.93 0.97
CA ARG A 185 -15.22 -10.31 0.30
C ARG A 185 -16.12 -9.10 0.02
N LEU A 186 -16.83 -9.15 -1.11
CA LEU A 186 -17.84 -8.17 -1.51
C LEU A 186 -19.25 -8.65 -1.15
N PHE A 187 -20.16 -7.69 -0.88
CA PHE A 187 -21.54 -7.96 -0.47
C PHE A 187 -22.50 -7.11 -1.31
N GLY A 188 -23.34 -7.75 -2.13
CA GLY A 188 -24.46 -7.09 -2.80
C GLY A 188 -24.13 -6.06 -3.87
N VAL A 189 -22.86 -5.93 -4.25
CA VAL A 189 -22.38 -4.86 -5.16
C VAL A 189 -22.05 -5.35 -6.57
N ASP A 190 -22.10 -6.66 -6.84
CA ASP A 190 -21.68 -7.24 -8.12
C ASP A 190 -22.39 -6.63 -9.34
N ALA A 191 -23.72 -6.49 -9.26
CA ALA A 191 -24.51 -5.91 -10.36
C ALA A 191 -24.15 -4.44 -10.62
N LEU A 192 -23.80 -3.70 -9.56
CA LEU A 192 -23.38 -2.31 -9.70
C LEU A 192 -21.97 -2.23 -10.28
N ILE A 193 -21.05 -3.10 -9.84
CA ILE A 193 -19.72 -3.23 -10.45
C ILE A 193 -19.85 -3.57 -11.94
N ASP A 194 -20.70 -4.53 -12.31
CA ASP A 194 -20.96 -4.88 -13.72
C ASP A 194 -21.47 -3.68 -14.52
N THR A 195 -22.36 -2.88 -13.94
CA THR A 195 -22.90 -1.68 -14.59
C THR A 195 -21.81 -0.62 -14.79
N VAL A 196 -20.96 -0.40 -13.78
CA VAL A 196 -19.82 0.52 -13.85
C VAL A 196 -18.81 0.03 -14.89
N THR A 197 -18.43 -1.25 -14.85
CA THR A 197 -17.54 -1.89 -15.83
C THR A 197 -18.07 -1.74 -17.25
N ALA A 198 -19.37 -1.97 -17.47
CA ALA A 198 -19.99 -1.79 -18.79
C ALA A 198 -19.93 -0.33 -19.27
N ALA A 199 -20.13 0.64 -18.38
CA ALA A 199 -20.01 2.07 -18.72
C ALA A 199 -18.57 2.45 -19.10
N VAL A 200 -17.57 1.93 -18.36
CA VAL A 200 -16.15 2.15 -18.65
C VAL A 200 -15.75 1.51 -19.98
N MET A 201 -16.16 0.27 -20.22
CA MET A 201 -15.79 -0.49 -21.43
C MET A 201 -16.54 -0.03 -22.69
N SER A 202 -17.61 0.76 -22.57
CA SER A 202 -18.41 1.20 -23.70
C SER A 202 -17.67 2.26 -24.54
N PRO A 203 -17.35 1.98 -25.83
CA PRO A 203 -16.58 2.90 -26.69
C PRO A 203 -17.36 4.17 -27.09
N SER A 204 -18.68 4.10 -27.05
CA SER A 204 -19.59 5.21 -27.40
C SER A 204 -20.18 5.93 -26.19
N ALA A 205 -19.95 5.41 -24.98
CA ALA A 205 -20.36 6.08 -23.75
C ALA A 205 -19.38 7.18 -23.37
N ASN A 206 -19.83 8.03 -22.47
CA ASN A 206 -19.08 9.11 -21.84
C ASN A 206 -17.69 8.63 -21.37
N TRP A 207 -16.70 9.49 -21.56
CA TRP A 207 -15.29 9.14 -21.40
C TRP A 207 -14.82 9.12 -19.93
N ILE A 208 -15.58 9.77 -19.07
CA ILE A 208 -15.35 9.82 -17.63
C ILE A 208 -16.46 9.06 -16.93
N VAL A 209 -16.09 8.25 -15.94
CA VAL A 209 -17.01 7.58 -15.02
C VAL A 209 -16.74 8.09 -13.61
N SER A 210 -17.74 8.69 -12.97
CA SER A 210 -17.63 9.26 -11.62
C SER A 210 -18.39 8.38 -10.63
N LEU A 211 -17.70 7.91 -9.60
CA LEU A 211 -18.29 7.23 -8.45
C LEU A 211 -18.36 8.22 -7.29
N PHE A 212 -19.56 8.60 -6.88
CA PHE A 212 -19.75 9.60 -5.84
C PHE A 212 -20.70 9.13 -4.73
N GLY A 213 -20.60 9.76 -3.56
CA GLY A 213 -21.42 9.42 -2.40
C GLY A 213 -20.68 9.57 -1.08
N ASP A 214 -21.31 9.12 0.00
CA ASP A 214 -20.83 9.35 1.35
C ASP A 214 -19.47 8.70 1.67
N GLY A 215 -18.78 9.25 2.68
CA GLY A 215 -17.52 8.70 3.18
C GLY A 215 -17.71 7.28 3.74
N GLY A 216 -16.76 6.39 3.46
CA GLY A 216 -16.79 5.00 3.95
C GLY A 216 -17.79 4.08 3.22
N ILE A 217 -18.46 4.56 2.17
CA ILE A 217 -19.48 3.80 1.44
C ILE A 217 -18.92 2.70 0.50
N GLY A 218 -17.60 2.73 0.23
CA GLY A 218 -16.93 1.73 -0.63
C GLY A 218 -16.62 2.20 -2.06
N LYS A 219 -16.54 3.51 -2.33
CA LYS A 219 -16.19 4.05 -3.66
C LYS A 219 -14.86 3.53 -4.20
N THR A 220 -13.80 3.59 -3.38
CA THR A 220 -12.46 3.08 -3.71
C THR A 220 -12.51 1.58 -4.05
N THR A 221 -13.21 0.78 -3.24
CA THR A 221 -13.44 -0.65 -3.51
C THR A 221 -14.17 -0.86 -4.84
N MET A 222 -15.19 -0.07 -5.14
CA MET A 222 -15.94 -0.21 -6.39
C MET A 222 -15.11 0.19 -7.62
N ALA A 223 -14.34 1.27 -7.54
CA ALA A 223 -13.43 1.66 -8.60
C ALA A 223 -12.38 0.57 -8.85
N TYR A 224 -11.84 -0.04 -7.79
CA TYR A 224 -10.88 -1.13 -7.89
C TYR A 224 -11.45 -2.34 -8.61
N GLU A 225 -12.61 -2.83 -8.16
CA GLU A 225 -13.23 -4.01 -8.74
C GLU A 225 -13.66 -3.79 -10.19
N ALA A 226 -14.19 -2.60 -10.50
CA ALA A 226 -14.53 -2.25 -11.88
C ALA A 226 -13.28 -2.20 -12.77
N THR A 227 -12.17 -1.64 -12.27
CA THR A 227 -10.88 -1.57 -12.98
C THR A 227 -10.29 -2.95 -13.18
N ALA A 228 -10.34 -3.82 -12.17
CA ALA A 228 -9.89 -5.20 -12.24
C ALA A 228 -10.66 -5.99 -13.31
N ARG A 229 -11.99 -5.86 -13.36
CA ARG A 229 -12.82 -6.48 -14.41
C ARG A 229 -12.48 -5.93 -15.81
N CYS A 230 -12.26 -4.62 -15.94
CA CYS A 230 -11.86 -4.00 -17.22
C CYS A 230 -10.48 -4.50 -17.70
N ALA A 231 -9.51 -4.57 -16.80
CA ALA A 231 -8.16 -5.06 -17.09
C ALA A 231 -8.18 -6.54 -17.50
N ALA A 232 -8.94 -7.37 -16.78
CA ALA A 232 -9.12 -8.79 -17.10
C ALA A 232 -9.82 -9.01 -18.45
N ALA A 233 -10.77 -8.14 -18.82
CA ALA A 233 -11.46 -8.19 -20.11
C ALA A 233 -10.58 -7.75 -21.30
N GLY A 234 -9.39 -7.19 -21.05
CA GLY A 234 -8.44 -6.78 -22.09
C GLY A 234 -8.87 -5.54 -22.89
N GLY A 235 -9.83 -4.75 -22.37
CA GLY A 235 -10.30 -3.53 -23.06
C GLY A 235 -9.33 -2.36 -22.99
N PHE A 236 -8.35 -2.43 -22.08
CA PHE A 236 -7.32 -1.41 -21.87
C PHE A 236 -5.95 -2.08 -21.80
N THR A 237 -5.02 -1.61 -22.60
CA THR A 237 -3.63 -2.09 -22.66
C THR A 237 -2.75 -1.42 -21.61
N LYS A 238 -3.19 -0.26 -21.10
CA LYS A 238 -2.52 0.51 -20.04
C LYS A 238 -3.54 0.82 -18.95
N VAL A 239 -3.16 0.58 -17.70
CA VAL A 239 -3.98 0.91 -16.53
C VAL A 239 -3.11 1.62 -15.51
N ALA A 240 -3.58 2.75 -15.00
CA ALA A 240 -2.91 3.50 -13.95
C ALA A 240 -3.91 3.86 -12.85
N TRP A 241 -3.48 3.71 -11.61
CA TRP A 241 -4.22 4.14 -10.43
C TRP A 241 -3.42 5.21 -9.70
N ALA A 242 -4.03 6.38 -9.50
CA ALA A 242 -3.46 7.48 -8.74
C ALA A 242 -4.45 7.92 -7.65
N SER A 243 -3.94 8.17 -6.45
CA SER A 243 -4.74 8.71 -5.36
C SER A 243 -4.56 10.22 -5.29
N ALA A 244 -5.68 10.94 -5.27
CA ALA A 244 -5.73 12.33 -4.91
C ALA A 244 -5.61 12.46 -3.37
N THR A 245 -4.39 12.46 -2.84
CA THR A 245 -4.17 12.76 -1.41
C THR A 245 -4.39 14.25 -1.15
N ASN A 246 -5.23 14.56 -0.16
CA ASN A 246 -5.65 15.93 0.18
C ASN A 246 -4.88 16.46 1.39
N ILE A 247 -4.01 17.46 1.16
CA ILE A 247 -3.55 18.38 2.22
C ILE A 247 -4.75 19.16 2.72
N SER A 248 -5.13 18.96 3.98
CA SER A 248 -6.17 19.80 4.60
C SER A 248 -5.67 21.24 4.72
N LEU A 249 -6.48 22.16 4.20
CA LEU A 249 -6.34 23.61 4.29
C LEU A 249 -6.08 24.09 5.74
N SER A 250 -4.93 24.71 5.95
CA SER A 250 -4.81 25.83 6.87
C SER A 250 -3.75 26.83 6.38
N MET A 251 -4.24 28.05 6.16
CA MET A 251 -3.55 29.35 6.00
C MET A 251 -2.55 29.52 4.85
N LEU A 252 -3.03 30.12 3.75
CA LEU A 252 -2.52 31.35 3.11
C LEU A 252 -2.96 31.37 1.63
N ASP A 253 -3.77 32.36 1.23
CA ASP A 253 -4.35 32.59 -0.12
C ASP A 253 -3.35 32.74 -1.30
N ARG A 254 -2.05 32.40 -1.12
CA ARG A 254 -1.06 32.24 -2.19
C ARG A 254 -0.39 30.87 -2.24
N ALA A 255 -0.56 30.05 -1.20
CA ALA A 255 0.01 28.71 -1.11
C ALA A 255 -0.84 27.66 -1.85
N ASP A 256 -2.11 27.95 -2.16
CA ASP A 256 -3.03 27.00 -2.79
C ASP A 256 -2.70 26.72 -4.26
N ALA A 257 -2.24 27.74 -5.01
CA ALA A 257 -1.78 27.54 -6.39
C ALA A 257 -0.49 26.71 -6.46
N ALA A 258 0.44 26.91 -5.52
CA ALA A 258 1.68 26.15 -5.42
C ALA A 258 1.41 24.69 -4.97
N ARG A 259 0.49 24.48 -4.03
CA ARG A 259 0.06 23.16 -3.55
C ARG A 259 -0.68 22.35 -4.63
N GLY A 260 -1.62 22.96 -5.34
CA GLY A 260 -2.30 22.31 -6.46
C GLY A 260 -1.34 21.91 -7.60
N THR A 261 -0.26 22.66 -7.78
CA THR A 261 0.80 22.32 -8.76
C THR A 261 1.65 21.12 -8.30
N ALA A 262 2.02 21.05 -7.02
CA ALA A 262 2.77 19.90 -6.48
C ALA A 262 1.95 18.60 -6.52
N TYR A 263 0.69 18.69 -6.07
CA TYR A 263 -0.31 17.60 -6.12
C TYR A 263 -0.44 17.01 -7.54
N TRP A 264 -0.57 17.89 -8.52
CA TRP A 264 -0.72 17.51 -9.91
C TRP A 264 0.52 16.82 -10.49
N LEU A 265 1.72 17.25 -10.08
CA LEU A 265 2.98 16.65 -10.52
C LEU A 265 3.19 15.25 -9.93
N ASP A 266 2.76 14.99 -8.70
CA ASP A 266 2.79 13.64 -8.11
C ASP A 266 1.84 12.69 -8.85
N LEU A 267 0.63 13.16 -9.16
CA LEU A 267 -0.33 12.41 -9.98
C LEU A 267 0.24 12.10 -11.38
N ILE A 268 0.90 13.07 -12.03
CA ILE A 268 1.59 12.85 -13.31
C ILE A 268 2.68 11.79 -13.19
N ARG A 269 3.52 11.88 -12.16
CA ARG A 269 4.60 10.91 -11.92
C ARG A 269 4.06 9.50 -11.77
N ASP A 270 3.01 9.34 -10.96
CA ASP A 270 2.45 8.02 -10.65
C ASP A 270 1.75 7.41 -11.88
N ILE A 271 1.07 8.21 -12.70
CA ILE A 271 0.48 7.76 -13.97
C ILE A 271 1.58 7.40 -14.97
N ALA A 272 2.57 8.27 -15.17
CA ALA A 272 3.65 8.04 -16.13
C ALA A 272 4.44 6.77 -15.80
N ALA A 273 4.76 6.54 -14.52
CA ALA A 273 5.43 5.33 -14.07
C ALA A 273 4.64 4.05 -14.39
N GLN A 274 3.31 4.07 -14.21
CA GLN A 274 2.45 2.92 -14.50
C GLN A 274 2.23 2.70 -16.01
N PHE A 275 2.22 3.77 -16.80
CA PHE A 275 2.15 3.68 -18.25
C PHE A 275 3.49 3.32 -18.91
N GLY A 276 4.59 3.40 -18.16
CA GLY A 276 5.95 3.21 -18.69
C GLY A 276 6.39 4.38 -19.57
N ILE A 277 5.96 5.59 -19.23
CA ILE A 277 6.35 6.83 -19.89
C ILE A 277 7.49 7.47 -19.09
N GLU A 278 8.61 7.71 -19.75
CA GLU A 278 9.76 8.37 -19.15
C GLU A 278 9.50 9.87 -18.99
N LEU A 279 9.61 10.37 -17.76
CA LEU A 279 9.56 11.79 -17.46
C LEU A 279 10.98 12.36 -17.40
N GLY A 280 11.21 13.53 -18.00
CA GLY A 280 12.50 14.19 -17.95
C GLY A 280 12.88 14.70 -16.55
N MET A 281 14.13 15.14 -16.40
CA MET A 281 14.64 15.68 -15.12
C MET A 281 13.94 16.98 -14.67
N SER A 282 13.32 17.71 -15.60
CA SER A 282 12.65 18.98 -15.32
C SER A 282 11.16 18.76 -15.06
N ARG A 283 10.73 18.96 -13.81
CA ARG A 283 9.32 18.86 -13.39
C ARG A 283 8.38 19.77 -14.18
N ALA A 284 8.88 20.93 -14.62
CA ALA A 284 8.12 21.87 -15.43
C ALA A 284 7.73 21.32 -16.81
N LEU A 285 8.36 20.23 -17.26
CA LEU A 285 8.09 19.59 -18.55
C LEU A 285 7.27 18.31 -18.42
N TRP A 286 6.99 17.83 -17.21
CA TRP A 286 6.34 16.53 -16.99
C TRP A 286 4.95 16.43 -17.62
N GLU A 287 4.16 17.51 -17.61
CA GLU A 287 2.88 17.56 -18.34
C GLU A 287 3.06 17.27 -19.83
N ARG A 288 4.04 17.94 -20.45
CA ARG A 288 4.33 17.79 -21.86
C ARG A 288 4.88 16.40 -22.17
N ASP A 289 5.75 15.88 -21.31
CA ASP A 289 6.36 14.56 -21.49
C ASP A 289 5.29 13.45 -21.37
N LEU A 290 4.39 13.54 -20.38
CA LEU A 290 3.25 12.64 -20.25
C LEU A 290 2.28 12.77 -21.44
N ALA A 291 1.89 13.99 -21.82
CA ALA A 291 1.02 14.23 -22.96
C ALA A 291 1.62 13.68 -24.26
N HIS A 292 2.94 13.84 -24.46
CA HIS A 292 3.64 13.27 -25.61
C HIS A 292 3.63 11.74 -25.58
N GLY A 293 3.93 11.12 -24.43
CA GLY A 293 3.89 9.66 -24.27
C GLY A 293 2.51 9.07 -24.51
N VAL A 294 1.45 9.78 -24.10
CA VAL A 294 0.04 9.42 -24.38
C VAL A 294 -0.27 9.59 -25.87
N ALA A 295 0.12 10.71 -26.47
CA ALA A 295 -0.15 10.99 -27.89
C ALA A 295 0.60 10.07 -28.86
N THR A 296 1.74 9.51 -28.45
CA THR A 296 2.52 8.54 -29.25
C THR A 296 2.12 7.09 -28.99
N MET A 297 1.15 6.83 -28.10
CA MET A 297 0.60 5.49 -27.94
C MET A 297 0.03 4.98 -29.28
N PRO A 298 0.24 3.69 -29.62
CA PRO A 298 -0.38 3.09 -30.79
C PRO A 298 -1.90 3.28 -30.82
N ALA A 299 -2.47 3.41 -32.02
CA ALA A 299 -3.90 3.71 -32.18
C ALA A 299 -4.85 2.60 -31.68
N ASP A 300 -4.33 1.40 -31.48
CA ASP A 300 -4.99 0.24 -30.87
C ASP A 300 -4.81 0.18 -29.35
N GLU A 301 -3.86 0.93 -28.77
CA GLU A 301 -3.70 1.02 -27.33
C GLU A 301 -4.78 1.90 -26.69
N ARG A 302 -5.28 1.45 -25.53
CA ARG A 302 -6.29 2.18 -24.74
C ARG A 302 -5.82 2.22 -23.29
N ALA A 303 -5.81 3.43 -22.73
CA ALA A 303 -5.51 3.67 -21.34
C ALA A 303 -6.78 3.82 -20.50
N LEU A 304 -6.73 3.25 -19.29
CA LEU A 304 -7.69 3.50 -18.21
C LEU A 304 -6.93 4.14 -17.05
N THR A 305 -7.35 5.34 -16.65
CA THR A 305 -6.79 6.04 -15.49
C THR A 305 -7.81 6.12 -14.37
N VAL A 306 -7.44 5.73 -13.16
CA VAL A 306 -8.26 5.91 -11.97
C VAL A 306 -7.70 7.03 -11.11
N ILE A 307 -8.52 8.03 -10.80
CA ILE A 307 -8.22 9.08 -9.83
C ILE A 307 -9.10 8.89 -8.59
N ASP A 308 -8.51 8.34 -7.54
CA ASP A 308 -9.22 8.05 -6.29
C ASP A 308 -9.20 9.26 -5.34
N ASN A 309 -10.22 9.41 -4.49
CA ASN A 309 -10.28 10.35 -3.36
C ASN A 309 -10.29 11.86 -3.70
N LEU A 310 -11.03 12.28 -4.73
CA LEU A 310 -11.27 13.71 -4.99
C LEU A 310 -12.24 14.30 -3.96
N GLU A 311 -11.73 14.97 -2.94
CA GLU A 311 -12.59 15.50 -1.88
C GLU A 311 -13.22 16.86 -2.18
N SER A 312 -12.99 17.52 -3.33
CA SER A 312 -13.72 18.74 -3.71
C SER A 312 -14.17 18.81 -5.16
N THR A 313 -15.26 19.53 -5.41
CA THR A 313 -15.83 19.73 -6.75
C THR A 313 -14.92 20.59 -7.61
N GLU A 314 -14.36 21.67 -7.04
CA GLU A 314 -13.41 22.57 -7.73
C GLU A 314 -12.12 21.84 -8.09
N ASP A 315 -11.58 21.00 -7.18
CA ASP A 315 -10.39 20.18 -7.45
C ASP A 315 -10.69 19.13 -8.54
N ALA A 316 -11.83 18.45 -8.44
CA ALA A 316 -12.22 17.43 -9.41
C ALA A 316 -12.36 18.01 -10.82
N GLU A 317 -13.01 19.17 -10.98
CA GLU A 317 -13.14 19.85 -12.27
C GLU A 317 -11.80 20.29 -12.84
N GLY A 318 -10.94 20.88 -12.01
CA GLY A 318 -9.60 21.33 -12.40
C GLY A 318 -8.73 20.16 -12.89
N ILE A 319 -8.75 19.04 -12.17
CA ILE A 319 -7.99 17.84 -12.52
C ILE A 319 -8.50 17.22 -13.81
N LEU A 320 -9.81 17.04 -13.95
CA LEU A 320 -10.41 16.48 -15.16
C LEU A 320 -10.10 17.33 -16.39
N SER A 321 -10.14 18.66 -16.28
CA SER A 321 -9.80 19.57 -17.37
C SER A 321 -8.34 19.44 -17.80
N ARG A 322 -7.43 19.25 -16.83
CA ARG A 322 -6.01 19.04 -17.13
C ARG A 322 -5.75 17.65 -17.74
N LEU A 323 -6.39 16.60 -17.23
CA LEU A 323 -6.31 15.25 -17.80
C LEU A 323 -6.80 15.23 -19.26
N GLU A 324 -7.82 16.02 -19.58
CA GLU A 324 -8.28 16.21 -20.96
C GLU A 324 -7.19 16.84 -21.82
N GLY A 325 -6.54 17.89 -21.32
CA GLY A 325 -5.41 18.54 -21.98
C GLY A 325 -4.20 17.62 -22.20
N LEU A 326 -4.02 16.61 -21.35
CA LEU A 326 -2.99 15.56 -21.51
C LEU A 326 -3.39 14.46 -22.51
N GLY A 327 -4.61 14.46 -23.03
CA GLY A 327 -5.13 13.42 -23.92
C GLY A 327 -5.64 12.16 -23.22
N LEU A 328 -5.72 12.14 -21.88
CA LEU A 328 -6.08 10.95 -21.08
C LEU A 328 -7.57 10.61 -21.06
N ILE A 329 -8.42 11.43 -21.68
CA ILE A 329 -9.88 11.25 -21.67
C ILE A 329 -10.41 10.78 -23.02
N ARG A 330 -9.82 11.15 -24.17
CA ARG A 330 -10.32 10.67 -25.47
C ARG A 330 -9.14 10.36 -26.38
N PRO A 331 -9.01 9.11 -26.87
CA PRO A 331 -9.96 7.97 -26.84
C PRO A 331 -9.85 7.06 -25.59
N HIS A 332 -9.19 7.52 -24.53
CA HIS A 332 -8.94 6.78 -23.29
C HIS A 332 -10.13 6.88 -22.31
N LYS A 333 -10.05 6.30 -21.12
CA LYS A 333 -11.14 6.40 -20.12
C LYS A 333 -10.58 6.81 -18.77
N VAL A 334 -11.39 7.54 -18.00
CA VAL A 334 -11.06 7.93 -16.63
C VAL A 334 -12.15 7.48 -15.68
N ILE A 335 -11.77 6.85 -14.57
CA ILE A 335 -12.64 6.64 -13.40
C ILE A 335 -12.22 7.65 -12.34
N VAL A 336 -13.18 8.32 -11.71
CA VAL A 336 -12.93 9.18 -10.56
C VAL A 336 -13.76 8.75 -9.36
N THR A 337 -13.21 8.84 -8.15
CA THR A 337 -14.01 8.71 -6.92
C THR A 337 -14.05 10.04 -6.19
N THR A 338 -15.24 10.44 -5.72
CA THR A 338 -15.46 11.74 -5.08
C THR A 338 -16.59 11.72 -4.05
N ARG A 339 -16.69 12.74 -3.20
CA ARG A 339 -17.81 12.87 -2.25
C ARG A 339 -19.07 13.46 -2.89
N TRP A 340 -18.91 14.25 -3.95
CA TRP A 340 -19.99 15.04 -4.53
C TRP A 340 -20.14 14.74 -6.02
N SER A 341 -21.33 14.98 -6.56
CA SER A 341 -21.49 14.96 -8.02
C SER A 341 -20.61 16.05 -8.62
N VAL A 342 -19.92 15.72 -9.71
CA VAL A 342 -19.01 16.64 -10.40
C VAL A 342 -19.78 17.58 -11.33
N GLN A 343 -21.11 17.39 -11.50
CA GLN A 343 -22.05 18.25 -12.25
C GLN A 343 -21.53 18.84 -13.58
N ARG A 344 -20.64 18.13 -14.27
CA ARG A 344 -20.11 18.53 -15.58
C ARG A 344 -21.18 18.33 -16.66
N ASP A 345 -20.89 18.81 -17.87
CA ASP A 345 -21.58 18.42 -19.10
C ASP A 345 -21.98 16.92 -19.09
N PRO A 346 -23.30 16.62 -19.00
CA PRO A 346 -23.81 15.25 -18.95
C PRO A 346 -23.42 14.41 -20.19
N MET A 347 -22.96 15.06 -21.26
CA MET A 347 -22.48 14.41 -22.49
C MET A 347 -21.05 13.86 -22.38
N ALA A 348 -20.32 14.14 -21.28
CA ALA A 348 -18.92 13.72 -21.09
C ALA A 348 -18.69 12.81 -19.88
N ILE A 349 -19.59 12.81 -18.88
CA ILE A 349 -19.45 12.04 -17.63
C ILE A 349 -20.65 11.11 -17.41
N THR A 350 -20.40 9.85 -17.04
CA THR A 350 -21.42 8.96 -16.43
C THR A 350 -21.22 8.95 -14.92
N GLU A 351 -22.23 9.35 -14.15
CA GLU A 351 -22.13 9.37 -12.69
C GLU A 351 -22.91 8.24 -12.03
N PHE A 352 -22.33 7.64 -11.00
CA PHE A 352 -22.93 6.61 -10.16
C PHE A 352 -22.94 7.06 -8.71
N LEU A 353 -24.14 7.26 -8.16
CA LEU A 353 -24.32 7.50 -6.73
C LEU A 353 -24.24 6.18 -5.97
N LEU A 354 -23.29 6.08 -5.05
CA LEU A 354 -23.16 4.94 -4.15
C LEU A 354 -23.92 5.21 -2.85
N SER A 355 -24.84 4.30 -2.53
CA SER A 355 -25.61 4.28 -1.28
C SER A 355 -25.14 3.17 -0.35
N GLY A 356 -25.70 3.14 0.87
CA GLY A 356 -25.46 2.05 1.81
C GLY A 356 -25.87 0.68 1.26
N LEU A 357 -25.29 -0.37 1.84
CA LEU A 357 -25.66 -1.75 1.54
C LEU A 357 -27.14 -1.96 1.81
N ARG A 358 -27.79 -2.74 0.95
CA ARG A 358 -29.18 -3.16 1.18
C ARG A 358 -29.25 -3.98 2.47
N PRO A 359 -30.39 -4.00 3.18
CA PRO A 359 -30.49 -4.65 4.49
C PRO A 359 -29.99 -6.09 4.53
N GLU A 360 -30.26 -6.89 3.50
CA GLU A 360 -29.80 -8.29 3.43
C GLU A 360 -28.27 -8.39 3.27
N ASP A 361 -27.68 -7.53 2.45
CA ASP A 361 -26.24 -7.50 2.19
C ASP A 361 -25.49 -6.94 3.41
N ALA A 362 -26.06 -5.94 4.06
CA ALA A 362 -25.55 -5.37 5.31
C ALA A 362 -25.58 -6.40 6.45
N LEU A 363 -26.65 -7.21 6.54
CA LEU A 363 -26.74 -8.33 7.49
C LEU A 363 -25.68 -9.39 7.22
N ALA A 364 -25.49 -9.78 5.96
CA ALA A 364 -24.44 -10.71 5.56
C ALA A 364 -23.04 -10.18 5.91
N PHE A 365 -22.83 -8.87 5.72
CA PHE A 365 -21.57 -8.21 6.07
C PHE A 365 -21.32 -8.17 7.59
N VAL A 366 -22.35 -7.87 8.40
CA VAL A 366 -22.26 -7.96 9.88
C VAL A 366 -21.83 -9.36 10.32
N ARG A 367 -22.47 -10.40 9.78
CA ARG A 367 -22.16 -11.81 10.11
C ARG A 367 -20.74 -12.19 9.70
N HIS A 368 -20.26 -11.66 8.58
CA HIS A 368 -18.88 -11.87 8.12
C HIS A 368 -17.86 -11.22 9.07
N LEU A 369 -18.10 -9.97 9.46
CA LEU A 369 -17.24 -9.26 10.43
C LEU A 369 -17.20 -9.95 11.81
N GLY A 370 -18.32 -10.55 12.22
CA GLY A 370 -18.46 -11.34 13.44
C GLY A 370 -18.21 -12.83 13.27
N SER A 371 -17.50 -13.28 12.23
CA SER A 371 -17.37 -14.72 11.93
C SER A 371 -16.78 -15.57 13.06
N ALA A 372 -15.94 -14.96 13.91
CA ALA A 372 -15.37 -15.59 15.11
C ALA A 372 -16.29 -15.57 16.34
N ASP A 373 -17.46 -14.92 16.26
CA ASP A 373 -18.44 -14.75 17.33
C ASP A 373 -19.75 -15.47 16.96
N PRO A 374 -20.08 -16.59 17.64
CA PRO A 374 -21.28 -17.38 17.33
C PRO A 374 -22.58 -16.58 17.46
N ASP A 375 -22.66 -15.65 18.41
CA ASP A 375 -23.87 -14.87 18.67
C ASP A 375 -24.14 -13.92 17.50
N LEU A 376 -23.13 -13.24 16.97
CA LEU A 376 -23.29 -12.41 15.76
C LEU A 376 -23.59 -13.24 14.51
N ARG A 377 -22.98 -14.42 14.38
CA ARG A 377 -23.17 -15.29 13.21
C ARG A 377 -24.59 -15.83 13.13
N GLU A 378 -25.18 -16.16 14.29
CA GLU A 378 -26.50 -16.80 14.39
C GLU A 378 -27.63 -15.82 14.76
N ALA A 379 -27.30 -14.58 15.11
CA ALA A 379 -28.29 -13.56 15.48
C ALA A 379 -29.40 -13.42 14.43
N ASP A 380 -30.63 -13.37 14.94
CA ASP A 380 -31.83 -13.07 14.17
C ASP A 380 -31.77 -11.65 13.62
N ARG A 381 -32.43 -11.44 12.47
CA ARG A 381 -32.49 -10.15 11.80
C ARG A 381 -32.99 -9.04 12.72
N GLU A 382 -33.94 -9.35 13.60
CA GLU A 382 -34.54 -8.38 14.53
C GLU A 382 -33.50 -7.83 15.53
N VAL A 383 -32.57 -8.68 15.99
CA VAL A 383 -31.50 -8.29 16.92
C VAL A 383 -30.50 -7.34 16.24
N LEU A 384 -30.22 -7.56 14.96
CA LEU A 384 -29.27 -6.74 14.19
C LEU A 384 -29.91 -5.53 13.50
N ALA A 385 -31.24 -5.46 13.41
CA ALA A 385 -31.98 -4.37 12.77
C ALA A 385 -31.60 -2.96 13.27
N PRO A 386 -31.37 -2.72 14.58
CA PRO A 386 -30.90 -1.42 15.05
C PRO A 386 -29.56 -1.01 14.43
N VAL A 387 -28.61 -1.95 14.28
CA VAL A 387 -27.31 -1.68 13.65
C VAL A 387 -27.50 -1.24 12.21
N LEU A 388 -28.32 -1.97 11.45
CA LEU A 388 -28.56 -1.67 10.03
C LEU A 388 -29.26 -0.32 9.85
N THR A 389 -30.20 0.00 10.76
CA THR A 389 -30.97 1.26 10.71
C THR A 389 -30.08 2.45 11.03
N VAL A 390 -29.31 2.38 12.12
CA VAL A 390 -28.45 3.48 12.59
C VAL A 390 -27.27 3.73 11.65
N THR A 391 -26.76 2.67 11.02
CA THR A 391 -25.64 2.79 10.07
C THR A 391 -26.11 3.09 8.64
N GLU A 392 -27.41 3.00 8.36
CA GLU A 392 -28.02 3.14 7.03
C GLU A 392 -27.32 2.24 5.98
N GLY A 393 -26.80 1.09 6.41
CA GLY A 393 -26.06 0.18 5.53
C GLY A 393 -24.62 0.62 5.18
N ASN A 394 -24.09 1.70 5.76
CA ASN A 394 -22.73 2.17 5.49
C ASN A 394 -21.69 1.13 5.98
N PRO A 395 -20.90 0.50 5.09
CA PRO A 395 -19.97 -0.56 5.46
C PRO A 395 -18.96 -0.14 6.53
N PHE A 396 -18.43 1.07 6.44
CA PHE A 396 -17.46 1.54 7.42
C PHE A 396 -18.08 1.70 8.82
N LEU A 397 -19.31 2.21 8.91
CA LEU A 397 -20.00 2.36 10.20
C LEU A 397 -20.39 1.02 10.79
N ILE A 398 -20.84 0.08 9.95
CA ILE A 398 -21.08 -1.31 10.37
C ILE A 398 -19.80 -1.91 10.95
N LYS A 399 -18.65 -1.76 10.25
CA LYS A 399 -17.33 -2.25 10.73
C LYS A 399 -16.98 -1.65 12.10
N LEU A 400 -17.21 -0.35 12.32
CA LEU A 400 -16.96 0.30 13.61
C LEU A 400 -17.85 -0.26 14.73
N VAL A 401 -19.17 -0.33 14.52
CA VAL A 401 -20.12 -0.80 15.55
C VAL A 401 -19.82 -2.24 15.94
N ILE A 402 -19.60 -3.12 14.96
CA ILE A 402 -19.33 -4.54 15.22
C ILE A 402 -17.97 -4.73 15.89
N ARG A 403 -16.92 -4.01 15.48
CA ARG A 403 -15.62 -4.09 16.16
C ARG A 403 -15.67 -3.54 17.58
N GLN A 404 -16.45 -2.49 17.84
CA GLN A 404 -16.66 -1.99 19.20
C GLN A 404 -17.38 -3.01 20.08
N TYR A 405 -18.41 -3.68 19.56
CA TYR A 405 -19.08 -4.79 20.24
C TYR A 405 -18.08 -5.90 20.61
N LEU A 406 -17.31 -6.38 19.63
CA LEU A 406 -16.32 -7.46 19.83
C LEU A 406 -15.21 -7.08 20.81
N ALA A 407 -14.69 -5.84 20.72
CA ALA A 407 -13.60 -5.36 21.56
C ALA A 407 -14.04 -5.09 23.00
N THR A 408 -15.25 -4.55 23.21
CA THR A 408 -15.72 -4.16 24.55
C THR A 408 -16.43 -5.28 25.30
N ARG A 409 -16.89 -6.33 24.60
CA ARG A 409 -17.70 -7.41 25.17
C ARG A 409 -18.97 -6.93 25.90
N ARG A 410 -19.46 -5.72 25.58
CA ARG A 410 -20.74 -5.18 26.09
C ARG A 410 -21.88 -5.72 25.22
N SER A 411 -23.09 -5.78 25.78
CA SER A 411 -24.27 -6.19 25.00
C SER A 411 -24.49 -5.25 23.82
N LEU A 412 -24.95 -5.79 22.69
CA LEU A 412 -25.24 -5.01 21.49
C LEU A 412 -26.25 -3.88 21.80
N ASP A 413 -27.26 -4.15 22.62
CA ASP A 413 -28.22 -3.14 23.07
C ASP A 413 -27.56 -1.96 23.77
N ARG A 414 -26.52 -2.20 24.59
CA ARG A 414 -25.79 -1.11 25.26
C ARG A 414 -24.94 -0.32 24.28
N VAL A 415 -24.27 -1.00 23.35
CA VAL A 415 -23.52 -0.33 22.27
C VAL A 415 -24.46 0.53 21.43
N MET A 416 -25.65 0.02 21.08
CA MET A 416 -26.66 0.74 20.31
C MET A 416 -27.38 1.83 21.09
N ALA A 417 -27.65 1.65 22.38
CA ALA A 417 -28.26 2.65 23.25
C ALA A 417 -27.36 3.89 23.41
N ASP A 418 -26.04 3.68 23.45
CA ASP A 418 -25.08 4.79 23.47
C ASP A 418 -25.11 5.60 22.16
N LEU A 419 -25.33 4.92 21.02
CA LEU A 419 -25.44 5.54 19.69
C LEU A 419 -26.77 6.23 19.44
N THR A 420 -27.86 5.68 19.97
CA THR A 420 -29.23 6.18 19.81
C THR A 420 -29.62 7.20 20.89
N GLY A 421 -28.96 7.18 22.05
CA GLY A 421 -29.10 8.18 23.12
C GLY A 421 -28.67 9.60 22.73
N LEU A 422 -27.96 9.74 21.60
CA LEU A 422 -27.68 11.02 20.92
C LEU A 422 -28.89 11.62 20.20
N GLY A 423 -29.98 10.85 20.11
CA GLY A 423 -31.15 11.13 19.27
C GLY A 423 -32.48 10.93 19.99
N ALA A 424 -32.55 11.11 21.30
CA ALA A 424 -33.83 11.24 22.01
C ALA A 424 -34.54 12.55 21.60
N GLY A 425 -35.02 12.60 20.35
CA GLY A 425 -35.78 13.71 19.79
C GLY A 425 -35.74 13.88 18.27
N ASP A 426 -34.79 13.29 17.53
CA ASP A 426 -34.62 13.64 16.11
C ASP A 426 -34.06 12.51 15.24
N THR A 427 -34.95 11.82 14.51
CA THR A 427 -34.65 10.91 13.39
C THR A 427 -34.45 11.67 12.06
N GLY A 428 -34.20 12.98 12.11
CA GLY A 428 -33.92 13.79 10.93
C GLY A 428 -32.54 13.54 10.28
N PRO A 429 -32.32 14.10 9.07
CA PRO A 429 -31.06 13.99 8.33
C PRO A 429 -29.88 14.48 9.19
N GLY A 430 -28.83 13.66 9.28
CA GLY A 430 -27.64 13.94 10.10
C GLY A 430 -27.43 12.99 11.28
N LEU A 431 -28.34 12.04 11.52
CA LEU A 431 -28.16 10.96 12.51
C LEU A 431 -26.84 10.20 12.26
N GLY A 432 -26.56 9.79 11.02
CA GLY A 432 -25.31 9.11 10.66
C GLY A 432 -24.04 9.92 10.97
N ARG A 433 -24.09 11.27 10.85
CA ARG A 433 -22.96 12.15 11.24
C ARG A 433 -22.77 12.19 12.75
N ARG A 434 -23.85 12.31 13.52
CA ARG A 434 -23.81 12.32 15.00
C ARG A 434 -23.36 10.97 15.57
N VAL A 435 -23.88 9.89 15.02
CA VAL A 435 -23.51 8.50 15.35
C VAL A 435 -22.02 8.28 15.07
N ARG A 436 -21.52 8.76 13.92
CA ARG A 436 -20.09 8.76 13.57
C ARG A 436 -19.23 9.51 14.57
N GLU A 437 -19.56 10.77 14.84
CA GLU A 437 -18.81 11.62 15.77
C GLU A 437 -18.77 10.98 17.16
N HIS A 438 -19.88 10.42 17.64
CA HIS A 438 -19.90 9.71 18.91
C HIS A 438 -19.11 8.40 18.91
N LEU A 439 -19.21 7.57 17.86
CA LEU A 439 -18.39 6.37 17.72
C LEU A 439 -16.90 6.72 17.80
N TYR A 440 -16.48 7.81 17.16
CA TYR A 440 -15.11 8.27 17.23
C TYR A 440 -14.73 8.77 18.61
N VAL A 441 -15.51 9.67 19.22
CA VAL A 441 -15.27 10.15 20.60
C VAL A 441 -15.10 8.97 21.55
N ARG A 442 -15.97 7.96 21.44
CA ARG A 442 -15.91 6.79 22.31
C ARG A 442 -14.76 5.86 22.03
N SER A 443 -14.48 5.53 20.77
CA SER A 443 -13.34 4.69 20.42
C SER A 443 -12.03 5.38 20.82
N LEU A 444 -11.94 6.71 20.67
CA LEU A 444 -10.81 7.51 21.15
C LEU A 444 -10.72 7.54 22.69
N ALA A 445 -11.84 7.69 23.40
CA ALA A 445 -11.86 7.61 24.86
C ALA A 445 -11.45 6.21 25.36
N GLN A 446 -11.91 5.13 24.72
CA GLN A 446 -11.49 3.77 25.06
C GLN A 446 -10.01 3.53 24.75
N PHE A 447 -9.50 4.12 23.67
CA PHE A 447 -8.09 4.09 23.35
C PHE A 447 -7.26 4.80 24.44
N ALA A 448 -7.69 6.00 24.84
CA ALA A 448 -7.07 6.78 25.92
C ALA A 448 -7.13 6.06 27.28
N ASP A 449 -8.27 5.48 27.67
CA ASP A 449 -8.42 4.72 28.91
C ASP A 449 -7.47 3.52 28.98
N ARG A 450 -7.17 2.90 27.83
CA ARG A 450 -6.34 1.70 27.76
C ARG A 450 -4.84 1.99 27.74
N CYS A 451 -4.42 3.00 26.98
CA CYS A 451 -3.02 3.28 26.69
C CYS A 451 -2.49 4.54 27.40
N GLY A 452 -3.36 5.30 28.07
CA GLY A 452 -3.08 6.62 28.63
C GLY A 452 -3.48 7.74 27.67
N GLU A 453 -4.07 8.81 28.19
CA GLU A 453 -4.52 9.97 27.39
C GLU A 453 -3.40 10.57 26.54
N GLU A 454 -2.21 10.73 27.12
CA GLU A 454 -1.06 11.32 26.42
C GLU A 454 -0.57 10.45 25.26
N VAL A 455 -0.48 9.13 25.45
CA VAL A 455 -0.08 8.18 24.40
C VAL A 455 -1.12 8.13 23.29
N ALA A 456 -2.41 8.12 23.64
CA ALA A 456 -3.48 8.09 22.67
C ALA A 456 -3.53 9.39 21.84
N ALA A 457 -3.40 10.55 22.49
CA ALA A 457 -3.33 11.84 21.82
C ALA A 457 -2.10 11.94 20.91
N SER A 458 -0.94 11.48 21.38
CA SER A 458 0.32 11.47 20.61
C SER A 458 0.23 10.58 19.36
N LEU A 459 -0.31 9.36 19.48
CA LEU A 459 -0.49 8.48 18.32
C LEU A 459 -1.50 9.04 17.32
N MET A 460 -2.65 9.52 17.80
CA MET A 460 -3.69 10.06 16.91
C MET A 460 -3.26 11.38 16.27
N GLY A 461 -2.54 12.22 16.99
CA GLY A 461 -1.97 13.48 16.50
C GLY A 461 -0.90 13.25 15.44
N ALA A 462 -0.15 12.14 15.49
CA ALA A 462 0.84 11.79 14.47
C ALA A 462 0.21 11.68 13.07
N PHE A 463 -1.00 11.15 12.98
CA PHE A 463 -1.73 11.05 11.72
C PHE A 463 -2.19 12.40 11.16
N CYS A 464 -2.20 13.46 11.98
CA CYS A 464 -2.52 14.82 11.55
C CYS A 464 -1.31 15.56 10.95
N VAL A 465 -0.11 14.96 10.98
CA VAL A 465 1.11 15.56 10.41
C VAL A 465 1.15 15.41 8.89
N LYS A 466 0.53 14.36 8.35
CA LYS A 466 0.34 14.17 6.91
C LYS A 466 -1.13 14.37 6.53
N ASP A 467 -1.32 14.36 5.24
CA ASP A 467 -2.57 14.60 4.55
C ASP A 467 -3.55 13.43 4.66
N ARG A 468 -4.84 13.74 4.48
CA ARG A 468 -5.90 12.74 4.57
C ARG A 468 -5.67 11.59 3.61
N GLY A 469 -5.82 10.36 4.11
CA GLY A 469 -5.67 9.14 3.33
C GLY A 469 -4.23 8.71 3.09
N THR A 470 -3.24 9.49 3.54
CA THR A 470 -1.82 9.11 3.44
C THR A 470 -1.49 8.06 4.49
N SER A 471 -0.77 7.02 4.07
CA SER A 471 -0.24 6.02 4.99
C SER A 471 1.14 6.39 5.53
N PHE A 472 1.41 5.94 6.74
CA PHE A 472 2.67 6.09 7.44
C PHE A 472 3.35 4.74 7.56
N GLY A 473 4.68 4.72 7.41
CA GLY A 473 5.48 3.57 7.80
C GLY A 473 5.44 3.38 9.33
N TYR A 474 5.70 2.17 9.84
CA TYR A 474 5.78 1.91 11.28
C TYR A 474 6.77 2.83 12.01
N GLU A 475 8.03 2.85 11.55
CA GLU A 475 9.12 3.67 12.13
C GLU A 475 8.85 5.17 12.01
N GLU A 476 8.25 5.56 10.88
CA GLU A 476 7.86 6.94 10.62
C GLU A 476 6.77 7.39 11.58
N LEU A 477 5.71 6.58 11.74
CA LEU A 477 4.61 6.89 12.65
C LEU A 477 5.08 6.93 14.10
N MET A 478 5.97 6.01 14.50
CA MET A 478 6.57 6.00 15.83
C MET A 478 7.36 7.28 16.08
N THR A 479 8.23 7.66 15.14
CA THR A 479 9.04 8.88 15.23
C THR A 479 8.16 10.13 15.36
N ILE A 480 7.14 10.24 14.52
CA ILE A 480 6.23 11.40 14.50
C ILE A 480 5.35 11.45 15.76
N SER A 481 4.90 10.30 16.26
CA SER A 481 4.10 10.23 17.49
C SER A 481 4.86 10.65 18.73
N GLY A 482 6.19 10.62 18.72
CA GLY A 482 7.02 10.96 19.88
C GLY A 482 6.88 9.97 21.05
N ILE A 483 6.22 8.82 20.86
CA ILE A 483 6.11 7.76 21.87
C ILE A 483 7.47 7.04 21.95
N ALA A 484 8.28 7.41 22.94
CA ALA A 484 9.68 6.99 23.05
C ALA A 484 9.90 5.50 23.35
N ASP A 485 8.92 4.83 23.98
CA ASP A 485 8.98 3.40 24.29
C ASP A 485 8.39 2.58 23.13
N PRO A 486 9.20 1.77 22.42
CA PRO A 486 8.72 0.94 21.30
C PRO A 486 7.62 -0.05 21.70
N ALA A 487 7.70 -0.63 22.90
CA ALA A 487 6.72 -1.62 23.35
C ALA A 487 5.37 -0.96 23.68
N LEU A 488 5.40 0.27 24.18
CA LEU A 488 4.20 1.07 24.44
C LEU A 488 3.55 1.55 23.13
N PHE A 489 4.37 1.99 22.15
CA PHE A 489 3.89 2.36 20.82
C PHE A 489 3.22 1.18 20.11
N GLU A 490 3.86 0.01 20.10
CA GLU A 490 3.32 -1.20 19.46
C GLU A 490 1.96 -1.59 20.06
N GLN A 491 1.86 -1.60 21.39
CA GLN A 491 0.60 -1.89 22.09
C GLN A 491 -0.49 -0.87 21.78
N ALA A 492 -0.15 0.42 21.73
CA ALA A 492 -1.08 1.48 21.38
C ALA A 492 -1.58 1.36 19.94
N LEU A 493 -0.67 1.08 19.00
CA LEU A 493 -0.99 0.90 17.58
C LEU A 493 -1.85 -0.34 17.34
N GLU A 494 -1.52 -1.47 17.98
CA GLU A 494 -2.31 -2.70 17.89
C GLU A 494 -3.74 -2.47 18.42
N PHE A 495 -3.86 -1.76 19.55
CA PHE A 495 -5.17 -1.47 20.13
C PHE A 495 -5.98 -0.50 19.28
N ALA A 496 -5.35 0.53 18.70
CA ALA A 496 -6.00 1.45 17.78
C ALA A 496 -6.48 0.72 16.49
N CYS A 497 -5.71 -0.25 15.98
CA CYS A 497 -6.12 -1.11 14.87
C CYS A 497 -7.31 -2.01 15.24
N ARG A 498 -7.30 -2.57 16.45
CA ARG A 498 -8.38 -3.41 16.97
C ARG A 498 -9.70 -2.65 17.09
N LEU A 499 -9.64 -1.38 17.52
CA LEU A 499 -10.78 -0.47 17.55
C LEU A 499 -11.17 0.10 16.18
N ALA A 500 -10.46 -0.27 15.10
CA ALA A 500 -10.62 0.28 13.75
C ALA A 500 -10.50 1.82 13.67
N LEU A 501 -9.77 2.43 14.61
CA LEU A 501 -9.31 3.80 14.50
C LEU A 501 -8.22 3.90 13.44
N VAL A 502 -7.25 2.98 13.50
CA VAL A 502 -6.17 2.85 12.54
C VAL A 502 -6.45 1.67 11.60
N ARG A 503 -6.19 1.87 10.32
CA ARG A 503 -6.16 0.83 9.29
C ARG A 503 -4.72 0.49 9.03
N SER A 504 -4.43 -0.79 9.06
CA SER A 504 -3.17 -1.33 8.59
C SER A 504 -3.36 -1.86 7.16
N SER A 505 -2.39 -1.58 6.31
CA SER A 505 -2.27 -2.06 4.94
C SER A 505 -0.82 -2.44 4.69
N ASP A 506 -0.51 -3.01 3.52
CA ASP A 506 0.85 -3.45 3.18
C ASP A 506 1.45 -4.35 4.29
N PHE A 507 0.74 -5.43 4.64
CA PHE A 507 1.17 -6.36 5.71
C PHE A 507 1.42 -5.69 7.07
N ASN A 508 0.62 -4.70 7.44
CA ASN A 508 0.81 -3.88 8.65
C ASN A 508 2.13 -3.09 8.65
N ARG A 509 2.61 -2.66 7.48
CA ARG A 509 3.74 -1.72 7.38
C ARG A 509 3.30 -0.31 7.06
N ALA A 510 2.12 -0.18 6.48
CA ALA A 510 1.48 1.08 6.19
C ALA A 510 0.28 1.26 7.13
N TYR A 511 0.23 2.38 7.83
CA TYR A 511 -0.85 2.71 8.75
C TYR A 511 -1.51 4.00 8.30
N SER A 512 -2.83 4.00 8.23
CA SER A 512 -3.61 5.20 7.91
C SER A 512 -4.82 5.27 8.83
N ILE A 513 -5.36 6.46 9.02
CA ILE A 513 -6.68 6.61 9.63
C ILE A 513 -7.71 6.90 8.54
N HIS A 514 -8.95 6.50 8.76
CA HIS A 514 -10.01 6.80 7.79
C HIS A 514 -10.15 8.31 7.62
N SER A 515 -10.41 8.79 6.40
CA SER A 515 -10.53 10.22 6.10
C SER A 515 -11.56 10.95 6.97
N LEU A 516 -12.64 10.26 7.39
CA LEU A 516 -13.61 10.80 8.33
C LEU A 516 -13.08 10.90 9.78
N LEU A 517 -12.23 9.97 10.22
CA LEU A 517 -11.59 10.05 11.53
C LEU A 517 -10.55 11.16 11.52
N HIS A 518 -9.77 11.28 10.44
CA HIS A 518 -8.83 12.39 10.27
C HIS A 518 -9.54 13.75 10.28
N GLU A 519 -10.73 13.85 9.66
CA GLU A 519 -11.55 15.07 9.72
C GLU A 519 -11.96 15.42 11.15
N PHE A 520 -12.29 14.41 11.95
CA PHE A 520 -12.71 14.58 13.33
C PHE A 520 -11.52 14.93 14.24
N THR A 521 -10.44 14.15 14.19
CA THR A 521 -9.26 14.26 15.06
C THR A 521 -8.44 15.51 14.77
N CYS A 522 -8.23 15.87 13.51
CA CYS A 522 -7.28 16.92 13.12
C CYS A 522 -7.92 18.32 12.94
N ARG A 523 -9.25 18.45 13.15
CA ARG A 523 -9.94 19.74 13.22
C ARG A 523 -10.26 20.19 14.65
N SER A 524 -10.03 19.32 15.64
CA SER A 524 -10.37 19.54 17.05
C SER A 524 -9.31 20.36 17.78
#